data_AF-A0A9N9A3T1-F1
#
_entry.id   AF-A0A9N9A3T1-F1
#
_cell.length_a   1.000
_cell.length_b   1.000
_cell.length_c   1.000
_cell.angle_alpha   90.00
_cell.angle_beta   90.00
_cell.angle_gamma   90.00
#
_symmetry.space_group_name_H-M   'P 1'
#
loop_
_entity.id
_entity.type
_entity.pdbx_description
1 polymer ?
#
loop_
_entity_poly.entity_id
_entity_poly.type
_entity_poly.pdbx_seq_one_letter_code
_entity_poly.pdbx_strand_id
1 'polypeptide(L)'
;MSCDLTDPAIQEAYEEIISGQDTNWLILGYHDTRDKISLYSKGTGGLDELRNNLREEVLYGFLRIENRFVLLTYVSEAVSGVRRARALVHGRAVGALFKQAHQIQINASTPNDLTEANVRNRLKLGEPSERPNSPPGPKRSQTLPSTPPAGSPVQSQVPVSPISPKPEPGNDEALESERRAAEDAERLAREKGERDAVAQRKVAEQVAREAAQRRALEEAERKKQEAAEQERREKVASEAKAKAELERKNREEAERKRNEELRNRFAELEKSGK
;
A
#
# COMPACT_ATOMS: atom_id res chain seq x y z
N MET A 1 4.25 -10.37 -16.96
CA MET A 1 5.16 -9.30 -16.52
C MET A 1 6.14 -9.94 -15.56
N SER A 2 7.28 -10.40 -16.08
CA SER A 2 8.38 -10.91 -15.26
C SER A 2 9.26 -9.73 -14.85
N CYS A 3 9.65 -9.67 -13.58
CA CYS A 3 10.69 -8.75 -13.13
C CYS A 3 12.05 -9.44 -13.19
N ASP A 4 13.06 -8.75 -13.67
CA ASP A 4 14.44 -9.24 -13.68
C ASP A 4 15.14 -8.83 -12.38
N LEU A 5 15.46 -9.84 -11.56
CA LEU A 5 16.17 -9.74 -10.28
C LEU A 5 17.55 -10.41 -10.34
N THR A 6 18.09 -10.59 -11.55
CA THR A 6 19.31 -11.34 -11.84
C THR A 6 20.61 -10.64 -11.44
N ASP A 7 20.51 -9.47 -10.82
CA ASP A 7 21.66 -8.67 -10.42
C ASP A 7 22.36 -9.31 -9.20
N PRO A 8 23.60 -9.81 -9.34
CA PRO A 8 24.31 -10.50 -8.26
C PRO A 8 24.56 -9.58 -7.05
N ALA A 9 24.67 -8.27 -7.26
CA ALA A 9 24.89 -7.31 -6.19
C ALA A 9 23.75 -7.28 -5.16
N ILE A 10 22.54 -7.68 -5.57
CA ILE A 10 21.38 -7.80 -4.67
C ILE A 10 21.59 -8.96 -3.70
N GLN A 11 22.06 -10.09 -4.22
CA GLN A 11 22.33 -11.30 -3.42
C GLN A 11 23.46 -11.03 -2.43
N GLU A 12 24.55 -10.42 -2.89
CA GLU A 12 25.71 -10.05 -2.05
C GLU A 12 25.30 -9.10 -0.91
N ALA A 13 24.58 -8.02 -1.22
CA ALA A 13 24.12 -7.07 -0.21
C ALA A 13 23.11 -7.71 0.77
N TYR A 14 22.28 -8.62 0.29
CA TYR A 14 21.33 -9.36 1.13
C TYR A 14 22.04 -10.32 2.10
N GLU A 15 23.05 -11.04 1.63
CA GLU A 15 23.87 -11.92 2.47
C GLU A 15 24.66 -11.15 3.52
N GLU A 16 25.20 -9.97 3.20
CA GLU A 16 25.83 -9.07 4.18
C GLU A 16 24.88 -8.69 5.32
N ILE A 17 23.63 -8.33 4.98
CA ILE A 17 22.63 -7.91 5.97
C ILE A 17 22.19 -9.10 6.84
N ILE A 18 22.04 -10.31 6.26
CA ILE A 18 21.67 -11.52 7.01
C ILE A 18 22.80 -11.99 7.92
N SER A 19 24.02 -12.09 7.38
CA SER A 19 25.20 -12.52 8.11
C SER A 19 25.54 -11.58 9.27
N GLY A 20 25.01 -10.35 9.25
CA GLY A 20 25.18 -9.38 10.34
C GLY A 20 26.50 -8.66 10.29
N GLN A 21 26.98 -8.37 9.09
CA GLN A 21 28.05 -7.42 8.85
C GLN A 21 27.58 -5.99 9.18
N ASP A 22 28.44 -5.00 8.95
CA ASP A 22 28.14 -3.58 9.20
C ASP A 22 26.93 -3.07 8.38
N THR A 23 26.67 -3.63 7.20
CA THR A 23 25.53 -3.25 6.35
C THR A 23 24.20 -3.63 7.00
N ASN A 24 23.34 -2.65 7.26
CA ASN A 24 22.03 -2.88 7.89
C ASN A 24 20.86 -2.69 6.92
N TRP A 25 21.08 -2.00 5.80
CA TRP A 25 20.02 -1.71 4.85
C TRP A 25 20.52 -1.69 3.41
N LEU A 26 19.61 -1.96 2.49
CA LEU A 26 19.78 -1.78 1.05
C LEU A 26 18.52 -1.18 0.43
N ILE A 27 18.70 -0.52 -0.71
CA ILE A 27 17.63 0.02 -1.56
C ILE A 27 17.85 -0.56 -2.96
N LEU A 28 16.77 -1.03 -3.56
CA LEU A 28 16.68 -1.48 -4.93
C LEU A 28 15.83 -0.51 -5.72
N GLY A 29 16.21 -0.28 -6.98
CA GLY A 29 15.49 0.61 -7.88
C GLY A 29 15.55 0.14 -9.32
N TYR A 30 14.79 0.81 -10.17
CA TYR A 30 14.68 0.46 -11.58
C TYR A 30 15.79 1.07 -12.47
N HIS A 31 16.56 2.05 -11.96
CA HIS A 31 17.66 2.71 -12.70
C HIS A 31 17.31 3.01 -14.17
N ASP A 32 16.21 3.75 -14.39
CA ASP A 32 15.65 4.11 -15.71
C ASP A 32 15.12 2.94 -16.58
N THR A 33 15.32 1.69 -16.15
CA THR A 33 14.71 0.54 -16.81
C THR A 33 13.26 0.34 -16.40
N ARG A 34 12.55 -0.50 -17.15
CA ARG A 34 11.10 -0.69 -16.97
C ARG A 34 10.75 -1.94 -16.15
N ASP A 35 11.60 -2.95 -16.21
CA ASP A 35 11.32 -4.30 -15.71
C ASP A 35 12.53 -4.95 -14.99
N LYS A 36 13.69 -4.28 -14.97
CA LYS A 36 14.91 -4.73 -14.27
C LYS A 36 15.08 -3.98 -12.96
N ILE A 37 15.34 -4.72 -11.89
CA ILE A 37 15.60 -4.16 -10.56
C ILE A 37 17.07 -4.40 -10.24
N SER A 38 17.76 -3.33 -9.83
CA SER A 38 19.18 -3.36 -9.51
C SER A 38 19.44 -2.68 -8.17
N LEU A 39 20.60 -2.99 -7.56
CA LEU A 39 21.01 -2.36 -6.31
C LEU A 39 21.20 -0.85 -6.53
N TYR A 40 20.54 -0.05 -5.71
CA TYR A 40 20.58 1.41 -5.78
C TYR A 40 21.60 1.97 -4.79
N SER A 41 21.47 1.56 -3.52
CA SER A 41 22.34 1.99 -2.44
C SER A 41 22.30 0.98 -1.30
N LYS A 42 23.34 0.92 -0.49
CA LYS A 42 23.41 0.14 0.74
C LYS A 42 24.20 0.92 1.79
N GLY A 43 23.92 0.67 3.07
CA GLY A 43 24.57 1.42 4.14
C GLY A 43 24.38 0.82 5.53
N THR A 44 24.88 1.55 6.52
CA THR A 44 24.98 1.13 7.93
C THR A 44 24.19 2.05 8.87
N GLY A 45 23.71 3.20 8.40
CA GLY A 45 22.93 4.19 9.16
C GLY A 45 21.44 3.85 9.35
N GLY A 46 21.08 2.57 9.18
CA GLY A 46 19.73 2.06 9.45
C GLY A 46 18.60 2.76 8.69
N LEU A 47 17.48 2.98 9.37
CA LEU A 47 16.25 3.51 8.77
C LEU A 47 16.38 4.98 8.35
N ASP A 48 17.09 5.80 9.13
CA ASP A 48 17.21 7.24 8.86
C ASP A 48 18.00 7.49 7.57
N GLU A 49 19.11 6.79 7.41
CA GLU A 49 19.92 6.86 6.18
C GLU A 49 19.15 6.31 4.98
N LEU A 50 18.44 5.19 5.14
CA LEU A 50 17.56 4.65 4.09
C LEU A 50 16.54 5.72 3.66
N ARG A 51 15.87 6.37 4.62
CA ARG A 51 14.86 7.40 4.37
C ARG A 51 15.43 8.59 3.60
N ASN A 52 16.62 9.05 3.97
CA ASN A 52 17.30 10.16 3.29
C ASN A 52 17.73 9.82 1.86
N ASN A 53 17.93 8.53 1.56
CA ASN A 53 18.27 8.05 0.21
C ASN A 53 17.05 7.69 -0.65
N LEU A 54 15.82 7.88 -0.15
CA LEU A 54 14.60 7.70 -0.94
C LEU A 54 14.44 8.85 -1.95
N ARG A 55 14.27 8.49 -3.21
CA ARG A 55 14.00 9.43 -4.31
C ARG A 55 12.53 9.38 -4.73
N GLU A 56 12.08 10.33 -5.55
CA GLU A 56 10.70 10.41 -6.07
C GLU A 56 10.39 9.36 -7.14
N GLU A 57 10.69 8.09 -6.85
CA GLU A 57 10.55 6.96 -7.77
C GLU A 57 9.97 5.74 -7.04
N VAL A 58 9.91 4.59 -7.72
CA VAL A 58 9.58 3.32 -7.10
C VAL A 58 10.87 2.67 -6.59
N LEU A 59 10.92 2.42 -5.29
CA LEU A 59 12.08 1.84 -4.62
C LEU A 59 11.65 0.69 -3.71
N TYR A 60 12.50 -0.32 -3.56
CA TYR A 60 12.31 -1.39 -2.59
C TYR A 60 13.44 -1.34 -1.58
N GLY A 61 13.13 -1.17 -0.31
CA GLY A 61 14.11 -1.18 0.77
C GLY A 61 14.12 -2.52 1.47
N PHE A 62 15.28 -3.00 1.88
CA PHE A 62 15.39 -4.11 2.82
C PHE A 62 16.23 -3.65 4.00
N LEU A 63 15.70 -3.78 5.21
CA LEU A 63 16.27 -3.21 6.42
C LEU A 63 16.29 -4.25 7.54
N ARG A 64 17.38 -4.28 8.30
CA ARG A 64 17.52 -5.06 9.53
C ARG A 64 17.43 -4.15 10.76
N ILE A 65 16.53 -4.49 11.69
CA ILE A 65 16.38 -3.82 12.99
C ILE A 65 16.34 -4.90 14.08
N GLU A 66 17.28 -4.85 15.04
CA GLU A 66 17.29 -5.74 16.23
C GLU A 66 17.01 -7.22 15.86
N ASN A 67 17.72 -7.71 14.84
CA ASN A 67 17.64 -9.08 14.28
C ASN A 67 16.36 -9.44 13.53
N ARG A 68 15.49 -8.47 13.24
CA ARG A 68 14.33 -8.63 12.38
C ARG A 68 14.54 -7.93 11.06
N PHE A 69 13.97 -8.49 10.01
CA PHE A 69 14.09 -7.96 8.67
C PHE A 69 12.76 -7.44 8.16
N VAL A 70 12.82 -6.27 7.54
CA VAL A 70 11.68 -5.52 7.01
C VAL A 70 11.90 -5.35 5.52
N LEU A 71 10.89 -5.71 4.74
CA LEU A 71 10.84 -5.35 3.33
C LEU A 71 9.94 -4.12 3.18
N LEU A 72 10.52 -3.04 2.71
CA LEU A 72 9.84 -1.81 2.38
C LEU A 72 9.56 -1.76 0.87
N THR A 73 8.33 -1.46 0.51
CA THR A 73 7.95 -1.06 -0.85
C THR A 73 7.58 0.42 -0.82
N TYR A 74 8.46 1.25 -1.38
CA TYR A 74 8.25 2.68 -1.47
C TYR A 74 7.76 3.05 -2.87
N VAL A 75 6.63 3.74 -2.93
CA VAL A 75 6.04 4.22 -4.19
C VAL A 75 5.71 5.69 -4.02
N SER A 76 6.58 6.56 -4.52
CA SER A 76 6.34 8.01 -4.52
C SER A 76 5.02 8.38 -5.19
N GLU A 77 4.38 9.44 -4.72
CA GLU A 77 3.14 9.95 -5.30
C GLU A 77 3.33 10.51 -6.73
N ALA A 78 4.55 10.94 -7.07
CA ALA A 78 4.91 11.47 -8.39
C ALA A 78 4.89 10.42 -9.51
N VAL A 79 4.85 9.12 -9.19
CA VAL A 79 4.89 8.05 -10.20
C VAL A 79 3.50 7.75 -10.77
N SER A 80 3.44 7.50 -12.08
CA SER A 80 2.19 7.19 -12.78
C SER A 80 1.48 5.95 -12.22
N GLY A 81 0.15 5.92 -12.29
CA GLY A 81 -0.67 4.80 -11.79
C GLY A 81 -0.28 3.44 -12.38
N VAL A 82 0.15 3.40 -13.65
CA VAL A 82 0.64 2.17 -14.30
C VAL A 82 1.95 1.69 -13.67
N ARG A 83 2.88 2.61 -13.37
CA ARG A 83 4.14 2.29 -12.70
C ARG A 83 3.89 1.83 -11.26
N ARG A 84 2.93 2.43 -10.55
CA ARG A 84 2.46 2.00 -9.21
C ARG A 84 1.86 0.59 -9.22
N ALA A 85 0.97 0.28 -10.16
CA ALA A 85 0.40 -1.06 -10.28
C ALA A 85 1.47 -2.12 -10.55
N ARG A 86 2.42 -1.80 -11.45
CA ARG A 86 3.57 -2.67 -11.73
C ARG A 86 4.44 -2.87 -10.50
N ALA A 87 4.71 -1.80 -9.75
CA ALA A 87 5.50 -1.85 -8.52
C ALA A 87 4.93 -2.83 -7.50
N LEU A 88 3.60 -2.88 -7.34
CA LEU A 88 2.95 -3.82 -6.43
C LEU A 88 3.07 -5.28 -6.90
N VAL A 89 2.99 -5.52 -8.21
CA VAL A 89 3.19 -6.86 -8.78
C VAL A 89 4.64 -7.31 -8.60
N HIS A 90 5.60 -6.45 -8.95
CA HIS A 90 7.03 -6.74 -8.80
C HIS A 90 7.44 -6.85 -7.33
N GLY A 91 6.83 -6.07 -6.44
CA GLY A 91 7.06 -6.16 -4.99
C GLY A 91 6.75 -7.54 -4.42
N ARG A 92 5.79 -8.28 -5.01
CA ARG A 92 5.53 -9.69 -4.63
C ARG A 92 6.68 -10.61 -5.04
N ALA A 93 7.29 -10.38 -6.20
CA ALA A 93 8.42 -11.16 -6.67
C ALA A 93 9.70 -10.83 -5.89
N VAL A 94 9.95 -9.56 -5.60
CA VAL A 94 11.01 -9.10 -4.69
C VAL A 94 10.82 -9.71 -3.30
N GLY A 95 9.59 -9.68 -2.77
CA GLY A 95 9.27 -10.35 -1.51
C GLY A 95 9.49 -11.86 -1.58
N ALA A 96 9.17 -12.51 -2.69
CA ALA A 96 9.45 -13.94 -2.86
C ALA A 96 10.95 -14.26 -2.86
N LEU A 97 11.80 -13.37 -3.40
CA LEU A 97 13.26 -13.50 -3.31
C LEU A 97 13.75 -13.44 -1.86
N PHE A 98 13.17 -12.53 -1.07
CA PHE A 98 13.57 -12.30 0.33
C PHE A 98 12.77 -13.09 1.36
N LYS A 99 11.93 -14.04 0.93
CA LYS A 99 10.95 -14.74 1.79
C LYS A 99 11.56 -15.48 2.96
N GLN A 100 12.82 -15.91 2.88
CA GLN A 100 13.48 -16.56 4.01
C GLN A 100 13.86 -15.59 5.14
N ALA A 101 13.99 -14.28 4.88
CA ALA A 101 14.47 -13.33 5.86
C ALA A 101 13.44 -12.30 6.33
N HIS A 102 12.62 -11.71 5.44
CA HIS A 102 11.70 -10.63 5.86
C HIS A 102 10.50 -11.14 6.67
N GLN A 103 10.31 -10.56 7.85
CA GLN A 103 9.20 -10.91 8.75
C GLN A 103 7.96 -10.07 8.46
N ILE A 104 8.14 -8.83 7.98
CA ILE A 104 7.05 -7.90 7.66
C ILE A 104 7.29 -7.19 6.32
N GLN A 105 6.20 -6.83 5.65
CA GLN A 105 6.21 -5.97 4.47
C GLN A 105 5.50 -4.65 4.78
N ILE A 106 6.17 -3.53 4.52
CA ILE A 106 5.64 -2.19 4.70
C ILE A 106 5.50 -1.53 3.33
N ASN A 107 4.35 -0.93 3.06
CA ASN A 107 4.14 -0.12 1.85
C ASN A 107 4.04 1.34 2.28
N ALA A 108 4.92 2.18 1.74
CA ALA A 108 4.94 3.61 2.03
C ALA A 108 4.89 4.42 0.74
N SER A 109 4.22 5.57 0.79
CA SER A 109 4.19 6.53 -0.32
C SER A 109 4.91 7.83 -0.01
N THR A 110 5.14 8.10 1.28
CA THR A 110 5.87 9.29 1.74
C THR A 110 6.96 8.86 2.71
N PRO A 111 8.11 9.55 2.71
CA PRO A 111 9.22 9.25 3.63
C PRO A 111 8.83 9.51 5.10
N ASN A 112 7.80 10.32 5.36
CA ASN A 112 7.29 10.57 6.71
C ASN A 112 6.58 9.37 7.34
N ASP A 113 6.09 8.42 6.55
CA ASP A 113 5.51 7.18 7.07
C ASP A 113 6.60 6.25 7.66
N LEU A 114 7.85 6.45 7.23
CA LEU A 114 9.02 5.63 7.58
C LEU A 114 9.76 6.18 8.80
N THR A 115 9.04 6.26 9.90
CA THR A 115 9.63 6.57 11.21
C THR A 115 9.99 5.30 11.97
N GLU A 116 11.02 5.37 12.80
CA GLU A 116 11.47 4.23 13.60
C GLU A 116 10.34 3.69 14.50
N ALA A 117 9.53 4.59 15.06
CA ALA A 117 8.35 4.24 15.83
C ALA A 117 7.34 3.40 15.04
N ASN A 118 7.00 3.80 13.81
CA ASN A 118 6.07 3.05 12.95
C ASN A 118 6.61 1.66 12.62
N VAL A 119 7.89 1.57 12.25
CA VAL A 119 8.51 0.29 11.89
C VAL A 119 8.61 -0.63 13.11
N ARG A 120 9.02 -0.12 14.28
CA ARG A 120 9.10 -0.89 15.53
C ARG A 120 7.72 -1.36 16.00
N ASN A 121 6.69 -0.53 15.86
CA ASN A 121 5.32 -0.89 16.20
C ASN A 121 4.79 -1.99 15.27
N ARG A 122 5.10 -1.92 13.97
CA ARG A 122 4.79 -3.00 13.00
C ARG A 122 5.57 -4.28 13.28
N LEU A 123 6.80 -4.16 13.75
CA LEU A 123 7.65 -5.29 14.17
C LEU A 123 7.23 -5.86 15.53
N LYS A 124 6.32 -5.22 16.28
CA LYS A 124 5.96 -5.63 17.66
C LYS A 124 7.21 -5.79 18.55
N LEU A 125 8.20 -4.92 18.35
CA LEU A 125 9.50 -5.00 19.03
C LEU A 125 9.53 -4.25 20.36
N GLY A 126 8.52 -3.41 20.62
CA GLY A 126 8.11 -3.01 21.95
C GLY A 126 6.88 -3.82 22.37
N GLU A 127 7.03 -4.72 23.34
CA GLU A 127 5.91 -5.32 24.08
C GLU A 127 5.56 -4.43 25.30
N PRO A 128 4.40 -4.53 25.98
CA PRO A 128 3.10 -5.13 25.64
C PRO A 128 1.91 -4.12 25.81
N SER A 129 0.78 -4.43 25.19
CA SER A 129 -0.57 -3.94 25.55
C SER A 129 -0.79 -2.43 25.79
N GLU A 130 -1.30 -1.73 24.79
CA GLU A 130 -2.28 -0.66 25.03
C GLU A 130 -3.68 -1.24 24.74
N ARG A 131 -4.20 -1.94 25.75
CA ARG A 131 -5.66 -2.02 25.89
C ARG A 131 -6.11 -0.61 26.31
N PRO A 132 -7.09 0.02 25.63
CA PRO A 132 -7.64 1.25 26.15
C PRO A 132 -8.26 0.93 27.53
N ASN A 133 -7.83 1.71 28.52
CA ASN A 133 -8.26 1.71 29.92
C ASN A 133 -9.72 1.28 30.12
N SER A 134 -9.96 0.23 30.91
CA SER A 134 -11.26 -0.02 31.57
C SER A 134 -11.04 -0.71 32.93
N PRO A 135 -11.87 -0.42 33.95
CA PRO A 135 -11.48 -0.48 35.37
C PRO A 135 -11.51 -1.90 35.99
N PRO A 136 -11.00 -2.08 37.23
CA PRO A 136 -10.69 -3.39 37.80
C PRO A 136 -11.94 -4.15 38.27
N GLY A 137 -12.15 -5.35 37.73
CA GLY A 137 -13.08 -6.34 38.27
C GLY A 137 -12.36 -7.33 39.22
N PRO A 138 -13.01 -7.83 40.28
CA PRO A 138 -12.34 -8.64 41.29
C PRO A 138 -12.08 -10.07 40.81
N LYS A 139 -10.98 -10.61 41.31
CA LYS A 139 -10.45 -11.96 41.11
C LYS A 139 -11.46 -13.03 41.56
N ARG A 140 -11.69 -14.07 40.76
CA ARG A 140 -11.85 -15.42 41.32
C ARG A 140 -11.53 -16.54 40.32
N SER A 141 -10.76 -17.47 40.85
CA SER A 141 -10.06 -18.59 40.25
C SER A 141 -10.99 -19.73 39.77
N GLN A 142 -10.52 -20.43 38.75
CA GLN A 142 -10.60 -21.89 38.48
C GLN A 142 -11.90 -22.65 38.82
N THR A 143 -12.51 -23.32 37.82
CA THR A 143 -12.34 -24.77 37.52
C THR A 143 -13.48 -25.25 36.61
N LEU A 144 -13.14 -26.14 35.67
CA LEU A 144 -14.03 -26.88 34.76
C LEU A 144 -15.09 -27.72 35.51
N PRO A 145 -16.21 -28.08 34.85
CA PRO A 145 -16.85 -29.37 35.13
C PRO A 145 -16.92 -30.23 33.87
N SER A 146 -16.15 -31.32 33.85
CA SER A 146 -16.43 -32.49 33.01
C SER A 146 -16.89 -33.64 33.91
N THR A 147 -17.96 -34.25 33.44
CA THR A 147 -18.79 -35.34 33.97
C THR A 147 -18.03 -36.60 34.42
N PRO A 148 -18.53 -37.34 35.43
CA PRO A 148 -18.20 -38.76 35.63
C PRO A 148 -19.40 -39.68 35.31
N PRO A 149 -19.16 -40.96 34.97
CA PRO A 149 -20.11 -42.01 35.33
C PRO A 149 -19.49 -43.17 36.13
N ALA A 150 -20.32 -43.64 37.07
CA ALA A 150 -20.49 -45.02 37.56
C ALA A 150 -19.29 -45.83 38.10
N GLY A 151 -19.36 -46.16 39.40
CA GLY A 151 -18.63 -47.27 40.01
C GLY A 151 -18.68 -47.23 41.55
N SER A 152 -19.55 -48.04 42.16
CA SER A 152 -19.54 -48.37 43.61
C SER A 152 -18.55 -49.52 43.89
N PRO A 153 -18.33 -50.04 45.14
CA PRO A 153 -18.70 -49.55 46.48
C PRO A 153 -17.53 -49.58 47.50
N VAL A 154 -17.76 -49.09 48.74
CA VAL A 154 -17.37 -49.68 50.05
C VAL A 154 -16.71 -48.73 51.08
N GLN A 155 -17.26 -48.82 52.30
CA GLN A 155 -16.70 -48.62 53.64
C GLN A 155 -16.66 -47.22 54.29
N SER A 156 -17.65 -47.06 55.19
CA SER A 156 -17.52 -46.67 56.61
C SER A 156 -16.56 -45.55 56.99
N GLN A 157 -17.11 -44.42 57.40
CA GLN A 157 -17.01 -43.89 58.78
C GLN A 157 -17.86 -42.61 58.92
N VAL A 158 -18.74 -42.61 59.91
CA VAL A 158 -19.35 -41.43 60.55
C VAL A 158 -18.29 -40.83 61.50
N PRO A 159 -18.24 -39.51 61.82
CA PRO A 159 -19.38 -38.83 62.46
C PRO A 159 -19.59 -37.32 62.19
N VAL A 160 -20.87 -36.96 62.27
CA VAL A 160 -21.53 -35.73 62.77
C VAL A 160 -20.99 -34.35 62.36
N SER A 161 -21.83 -33.59 61.64
CA SER A 161 -22.10 -32.18 61.94
C SER A 161 -23.51 -31.80 61.44
N PRO A 162 -24.21 -30.87 62.12
CA PRO A 162 -25.67 -30.86 62.15
C PRO A 162 -26.30 -29.80 61.25
N ILE A 163 -27.61 -29.97 61.04
CA ILE A 163 -28.62 -28.95 60.72
C ILE A 163 -28.69 -28.47 59.26
N SER A 164 -29.64 -29.06 58.54
CA SER A 164 -30.50 -28.28 57.64
C SER A 164 -31.50 -27.49 58.47
N PRO A 165 -31.91 -26.30 57.99
CA PRO A 165 -33.33 -26.02 57.95
C PRO A 165 -33.79 -25.65 56.52
N LYS A 166 -34.75 -26.45 56.06
CA LYS A 166 -36.00 -26.14 55.32
C LYS A 166 -36.09 -24.86 54.45
N PRO A 167 -36.61 -24.95 53.21
CA PRO A 167 -36.86 -23.80 52.33
C PRO A 167 -38.08 -23.00 52.81
N GLU A 168 -37.93 -21.68 52.92
CA GLU A 168 -39.04 -20.73 53.11
C GLU A 168 -39.59 -20.27 51.75
N PRO A 169 -40.92 -20.11 51.61
CA PRO A 169 -41.58 -19.64 50.39
C PRO A 169 -41.65 -18.10 50.37
N GLY A 170 -41.26 -17.46 49.27
CA GLY A 170 -41.58 -16.03 49.07
C GLY A 170 -40.51 -15.15 48.42
N ASN A 171 -39.91 -15.54 47.30
CA ASN A 171 -38.97 -14.68 46.55
C ASN A 171 -39.29 -14.60 45.04
N ASP A 172 -40.56 -14.76 44.65
CA ASP A 172 -41.01 -14.62 43.26
C ASP A 172 -40.79 -13.19 42.72
N GLU A 173 -40.98 -12.15 43.54
CA GLU A 173 -40.78 -10.74 43.14
C GLU A 173 -39.32 -10.39 42.80
N ALA A 174 -38.35 -10.95 43.54
CA ALA A 174 -36.92 -10.71 43.26
C ALA A 174 -36.52 -11.33 41.92
N LEU A 175 -37.00 -12.55 41.65
CA LEU A 175 -36.74 -13.26 40.39
C LEU A 175 -37.45 -12.57 39.20
N GLU A 176 -38.65 -12.02 39.40
CA GLU A 176 -39.38 -11.25 38.37
C GLU A 176 -38.70 -9.90 38.09
N SER A 177 -38.19 -9.21 39.11
CA SER A 177 -37.46 -7.95 38.95
C SER A 177 -36.15 -8.13 38.16
N GLU A 178 -35.44 -9.23 38.40
CA GLU A 178 -34.20 -9.57 37.71
C GLU A 178 -34.47 -9.98 36.24
N ARG A 179 -35.58 -10.68 35.97
CA ARG A 179 -36.05 -10.97 34.60
C ARG A 179 -36.44 -9.71 33.83
N ARG A 180 -37.16 -8.77 34.46
CA ARG A 180 -37.54 -7.49 33.84
C ARG A 180 -36.31 -6.62 33.55
N ALA A 181 -35.34 -6.58 34.46
CA ALA A 181 -34.07 -5.88 34.26
C ALA A 181 -33.23 -6.50 33.14
N ALA A 182 -33.20 -7.84 33.03
CA ALA A 182 -32.52 -8.54 31.95
C ALA A 182 -33.17 -8.28 30.57
N GLU A 183 -34.50 -8.29 30.50
CA GLU A 183 -35.22 -7.96 29.26
C GLU A 183 -35.05 -6.50 28.82
N ASP A 184 -35.00 -5.56 29.77
CA ASP A 184 -34.76 -4.13 29.48
C ASP A 184 -33.32 -3.91 28.99
N ALA A 185 -32.35 -4.56 29.63
CA ALA A 185 -30.95 -4.54 29.19
C ALA A 185 -30.76 -5.15 27.78
N GLU A 186 -31.49 -6.22 27.44
CA GLU A 186 -31.46 -6.80 26.10
C GLU A 186 -32.09 -5.88 25.05
N ARG A 187 -33.21 -5.20 25.39
CA ARG A 187 -33.82 -4.17 24.52
C ARG A 187 -32.87 -3.00 24.26
N LEU A 188 -32.22 -2.49 25.30
CA LEU A 188 -31.25 -1.39 25.18
C LEU A 188 -30.02 -1.79 24.35
N ALA A 189 -29.54 -3.02 24.51
CA ALA A 189 -28.43 -3.56 23.72
C ALA A 189 -28.79 -3.70 22.24
N ARG A 190 -30.02 -4.14 21.91
CA ARG A 190 -30.51 -4.21 20.54
C ARG A 190 -30.68 -2.83 19.91
N GLU A 191 -31.28 -1.88 20.62
CA GLU A 191 -31.46 -0.50 20.12
C GLU A 191 -30.12 0.20 19.89
N LYS A 192 -29.16 0.02 20.82
CA LYS A 192 -27.80 0.53 20.66
C LYS A 192 -27.09 -0.10 19.46
N GLY A 193 -27.17 -1.43 19.31
CA GLY A 193 -26.61 -2.14 18.16
C GLY A 193 -27.20 -1.69 16.83
N GLU A 194 -28.50 -1.44 16.78
CA GLU A 194 -29.18 -0.92 15.57
C GLU A 194 -28.74 0.51 15.25
N ARG A 195 -28.60 1.37 16.28
CA ARG A 195 -28.13 2.75 16.13
C ARG A 195 -26.66 2.82 15.68
N ASP A 196 -25.80 1.97 16.22
CA ASP A 196 -24.41 1.81 15.80
C ASP A 196 -24.31 1.27 14.35
N ALA A 197 -25.15 0.30 13.98
CA ALA A 197 -25.20 -0.22 12.61
C ALA A 197 -25.67 0.84 11.60
N VAL A 198 -26.68 1.65 11.95
CA VAL A 198 -27.14 2.78 11.13
C VAL A 198 -26.05 3.86 11.00
N ALA A 199 -25.34 4.17 12.09
CA ALA A 199 -24.22 5.11 12.06
C ALA A 199 -23.08 4.59 11.16
N GLN A 200 -22.71 3.31 11.27
CA GLN A 200 -21.69 2.69 10.43
C GLN A 200 -22.08 2.68 8.94
N ARG A 201 -23.35 2.41 8.61
CA ARG A 201 -23.85 2.49 7.23
C ARG A 201 -23.75 3.89 6.65
N LYS A 202 -24.11 4.93 7.41
CA LYS A 202 -23.98 6.33 6.98
C LYS A 202 -22.52 6.73 6.74
N VAL A 203 -21.61 6.33 7.62
CA VAL A 203 -20.17 6.59 7.45
C VAL A 203 -19.63 5.86 6.22
N ALA A 204 -19.99 4.59 6.03
CA ALA A 204 -19.59 3.81 4.86
C ALA A 204 -20.11 4.42 3.55
N GLU A 205 -21.36 4.89 3.52
CA GLU A 205 -21.95 5.57 2.37
C GLU A 205 -21.25 6.90 2.06
N GLN A 206 -20.93 7.70 3.09
CA GLN A 206 -20.20 8.96 2.93
C GLN A 206 -18.78 8.72 2.38
N VAL A 207 -18.06 7.72 2.90
CA VAL A 207 -16.73 7.33 2.40
C VAL A 207 -16.81 6.81 0.97
N ALA A 208 -17.82 6.00 0.64
CA ALA A 208 -18.03 5.51 -0.73
C ALA A 208 -18.32 6.65 -1.70
N ARG A 209 -19.14 7.63 -1.30
CA ARG A 209 -19.47 8.80 -2.11
C ARG A 209 -18.26 9.72 -2.31
N GLU A 210 -17.47 9.95 -1.28
CA GLU A 210 -16.23 10.75 -1.40
C GLU A 210 -15.20 10.04 -2.27
N ALA A 211 -15.04 8.73 -2.12
CA ALA A 211 -14.16 7.93 -2.98
C ALA A 211 -14.62 7.94 -4.45
N ALA A 212 -15.92 7.88 -4.71
CA ALA A 212 -16.48 7.99 -6.05
C ALA A 212 -16.25 9.39 -6.66
N GLN A 213 -16.42 10.46 -5.87
CA GLN A 213 -16.14 11.84 -6.31
C GLN A 213 -14.65 12.06 -6.61
N ARG A 214 -13.74 11.57 -5.76
CA ARG A 214 -12.30 11.66 -6.00
C ARG A 214 -11.89 10.93 -7.28
N ARG A 215 -12.42 9.71 -7.52
CA ARG A 215 -12.18 8.97 -8.76
C ARG A 215 -12.73 9.70 -9.99
N ALA A 216 -13.92 10.29 -9.89
CA ALA A 216 -14.51 11.05 -10.99
C ALA A 216 -13.71 12.31 -11.32
N LEU A 217 -13.18 13.02 -10.32
CA LEU A 217 -12.31 14.19 -10.53
C LEU A 217 -10.96 13.79 -11.15
N GLU A 218 -10.33 12.71 -10.67
CA GLU A 218 -9.07 12.21 -11.22
C GLU A 218 -9.24 11.73 -12.68
N GLU A 219 -10.34 11.04 -12.98
CA GLU A 219 -10.66 10.62 -14.35
C GLU A 219 -10.97 11.81 -15.27
N ALA A 220 -11.70 12.82 -14.78
CA ALA A 220 -11.98 14.04 -15.53
C ALA A 220 -10.72 14.86 -15.80
N GLU A 221 -9.81 14.96 -14.82
CA GLU A 221 -8.53 15.64 -14.99
C GLU A 221 -7.64 14.90 -15.99
N ARG A 222 -7.56 13.57 -15.88
CA ARG A 222 -6.83 12.74 -16.84
C ARG A 222 -7.38 12.89 -18.26
N LYS A 223 -8.71 12.90 -18.42
CA LYS A 223 -9.36 13.11 -19.72
C LYS A 223 -9.10 14.52 -20.27
N LYS A 224 -9.05 15.53 -19.40
CA LYS A 224 -8.70 16.91 -19.78
C LYS A 224 -7.24 17.03 -20.20
N GLN A 225 -6.32 16.37 -19.50
CA GLN A 225 -4.90 16.33 -19.87
C GLN A 225 -4.69 15.60 -21.21
N GLU A 226 -5.34 14.45 -21.40
CA GLU A 226 -5.27 13.69 -22.66
C GLU A 226 -5.85 14.48 -23.84
N ALA A 227 -6.99 15.16 -23.64
CA ALA A 227 -7.57 16.05 -24.65
C ALA A 227 -6.68 17.25 -24.97
N ALA A 228 -6.05 17.86 -23.97
CA ALA A 228 -5.13 18.98 -24.17
C ALA A 228 -3.84 18.54 -24.89
N GLU A 229 -3.32 17.35 -24.58
CA GLU A 229 -2.17 16.77 -25.28
C GLU A 229 -2.52 16.43 -26.74
N GLN A 230 -3.70 15.86 -26.96
CA GLN A 230 -4.20 15.58 -28.30
C GLN A 230 -4.35 16.87 -29.11
N GLU A 231 -4.98 17.92 -28.56
CA GLU A 231 -5.11 19.21 -29.24
C GLU A 231 -3.74 19.81 -29.55
N ARG A 232 -2.78 19.75 -28.61
CA ARG A 232 -1.42 20.25 -28.85
C ARG A 232 -0.72 19.46 -29.96
N ARG A 233 -0.90 18.14 -29.99
CA ARG A 233 -0.33 17.28 -31.03
C ARG A 233 -0.96 17.55 -32.40
N GLU A 234 -2.27 17.80 -32.45
CA GLU A 234 -2.98 18.19 -33.67
C GLU A 234 -2.57 19.58 -34.18
N LYS A 235 -2.35 20.55 -33.28
CA LYS A 235 -1.81 21.86 -33.64
C LYS A 235 -0.40 21.75 -34.21
N VAL A 236 0.50 21.05 -33.53
CA VAL A 236 1.87 20.82 -34.03
C VAL A 236 1.86 20.08 -35.37
N ALA A 237 0.98 19.08 -35.53
CA ALA A 237 0.86 18.35 -36.79
C ALA A 237 0.28 19.22 -37.92
N SER A 238 -0.69 20.10 -37.64
CA SER A 238 -1.26 21.01 -38.64
C SER A 238 -0.29 22.11 -39.03
N GLU A 239 0.44 22.70 -38.07
CA GLU A 239 1.52 23.65 -38.34
C GLU A 239 2.66 23.02 -39.13
N ALA A 240 3.07 21.79 -38.80
CA ALA A 240 4.11 21.07 -39.56
C ALA A 240 3.67 20.80 -41.01
N LYS A 241 2.40 20.42 -41.22
CA LYS A 241 1.83 20.25 -42.56
C LYS A 241 1.79 21.56 -43.34
N ALA A 242 1.34 22.65 -42.71
CA ALA A 242 1.28 23.97 -43.34
C ALA A 242 2.70 24.46 -43.71
N LYS A 243 3.67 24.28 -42.83
CA LYS A 243 5.07 24.63 -43.08
C LYS A 243 5.67 23.80 -44.22
N ALA A 244 5.40 22.49 -44.24
CA ALA A 244 5.86 21.60 -45.31
C ALA A 244 5.23 21.96 -46.67
N GLU A 245 3.96 22.33 -46.73
CA GLU A 245 3.31 22.77 -47.97
C GLU A 245 3.90 24.10 -48.47
N LEU A 246 4.14 25.06 -47.56
CA LEU A 246 4.76 26.33 -47.92
C LEU A 246 6.20 26.13 -48.43
N GLU A 247 6.98 25.27 -47.77
CA GLU A 247 8.33 24.94 -48.22
C GLU A 247 8.31 24.26 -49.60
N ARG A 248 7.33 23.37 -49.85
CA ARG A 248 7.15 22.74 -51.17
C ARG A 248 6.85 23.77 -52.26
N LYS A 249 5.91 24.68 -52.01
CA LYS A 249 5.58 25.78 -52.95
C LYS A 249 6.79 26.68 -53.22
N ASN A 250 7.54 27.05 -52.18
CA ASN A 250 8.74 27.86 -52.33
C ASN A 250 9.83 27.14 -53.14
N ARG A 251 10.01 25.83 -52.94
CA ARG A 251 10.95 25.02 -53.74
C ARG A 251 10.51 24.94 -55.21
N GLU A 252 9.23 24.67 -55.47
CA GLU A 252 8.67 24.61 -56.82
C GLU A 252 8.81 25.96 -57.56
N GLU A 253 8.60 27.09 -56.87
CA GLU A 253 8.80 28.43 -57.45
C GLU A 253 10.28 28.75 -57.72
N ALA A 254 11.17 28.39 -56.79
CA ALA A 254 12.61 28.56 -56.97
C ALA A 254 13.15 27.72 -58.14
N GLU A 255 12.67 26.49 -58.31
CA GLU A 255 13.02 25.65 -59.46
C GLU A 255 12.48 26.23 -60.77
N ARG A 256 11.25 26.77 -60.78
CA ARG A 256 10.69 27.45 -61.96
C ARG A 256 11.54 28.66 -62.35
N LYS A 257 11.87 29.54 -61.40
CA LYS A 257 12.73 30.71 -61.63
C LYS A 257 14.10 30.30 -62.17
N ARG A 258 14.74 29.32 -61.54
CA ARG A 258 16.04 28.80 -61.99
C ARG A 258 15.99 28.23 -63.41
N ASN A 259 14.93 27.49 -63.74
CA ASN A 259 14.75 26.92 -65.07
C ASN A 259 14.50 28.01 -66.14
N GLU A 260 13.75 29.05 -65.79
CA GLU A 260 13.53 30.21 -66.65
C GLU A 260 14.83 31.01 -66.88
N GLU A 261 15.63 31.23 -65.83
CA GLU A 261 16.97 31.85 -65.94
C GLU A 261 17.92 31.03 -66.83
N LEU A 262 17.96 29.70 -66.66
CA LEU A 262 18.76 28.82 -67.50
C LEU A 262 18.33 28.89 -68.97
N ARG A 263 17.01 28.92 -69.22
CA ARG A 263 16.45 29.03 -70.57
C ARG A 263 16.80 30.36 -71.22
N ASN A 264 16.69 31.48 -70.48
CA ASN A 264 17.08 32.80 -70.98
C ASN A 264 18.58 32.86 -71.29
N ARG A 265 19.43 32.34 -70.39
CA ARG A 265 20.88 32.28 -70.59
C ARG A 265 21.27 31.45 -71.82
N PHE A 266 20.59 30.33 -72.06
CA PHE A 266 20.83 29.50 -73.25
C PHE A 266 20.46 30.24 -74.55
N ALA A 267 19.32 30.96 -74.54
CA ALA A 267 18.89 31.76 -75.69
C ALA A 267 19.84 32.94 -75.99
N GLU A 268 20.46 33.55 -74.97
CA GLU A 268 21.49 34.58 -75.16
C GLU A 268 22.77 34.01 -75.79
N LEU A 269 23.21 32.82 -75.34
CA LEU A 269 24.39 32.16 -75.91
C LEU A 269 24.20 31.78 -77.38
N GLU A 270 23.01 31.31 -77.78
CA GLU A 270 22.71 31.05 -79.20
C GLU A 270 22.70 32.32 -80.07
N LYS A 271 22.28 33.46 -79.52
CA LYS A 271 22.31 34.74 -80.25
C LYS A 271 23.72 35.31 -80.39
N SER A 272 24.62 35.01 -79.46
CA SER A 272 26.01 35.51 -79.49
C SER A 272 26.98 34.64 -80.31
N GLY A 273 26.56 33.43 -80.72
CA GLY A 273 27.38 32.47 -81.46
C GLY A 273 27.23 32.52 -82.99
N LYS A 274 26.64 33.58 -83.55
CA LYS A 274 26.33 33.73 -84.97
C LYS A 274 26.97 34.98 -85.56
#